data_AF-A0A1P8WKE6-F1
#
_entry.id   AF-A0A1P8WKE6-F1
#
_cell.length_a   1.000
_cell.length_b   1.000
_cell.length_c   1.000
_cell.angle_alpha   90.00
_cell.angle_beta   90.00
_cell.angle_gamma   90.00
#
_symmetry.space_group_name_H-M   'P 1'
#
loop_
_entity.id
_entity.type
_entity.pdbx_description
1 polymer ?
#
loop_
_entity_poly.entity_id
_entity_poly.type
_entity_poly.pdbx_seq_one_letter_code
_entity_poly.pdbx_strand_id
1 'polypeptide(L)'
;MTDHQPNNSDTPLLIDFHDDRIREFEVWATTVRDPATRAAEGIRRITSKNCKAVAEYNIAPLTDGRWAVRIRCEYRCGDFSGTGSPWDDFPTRQSCVDAFLSQARRHFGQPLCGSVANELQRRTRQQMLQQLTENGLFGFIEPDVDQPEV
;
A
#
# COMPACT_ATOMS: atom_id res chain seq x y z
N MET A 1 11.15 62.22 25.53
CA MET A 1 11.27 61.38 24.32
C MET A 1 11.68 60.00 24.79
N THR A 2 10.68 59.14 24.99
CA THR A 2 10.86 57.75 25.40
C THR A 2 10.13 56.93 24.35
N ASP A 3 10.89 56.37 23.41
CA ASP A 3 10.39 55.44 22.40
C ASP A 3 10.06 54.11 23.09
N HIS A 4 8.77 53.78 23.14
CA HIS A 4 8.31 52.42 23.41
C HIS A 4 8.17 51.70 22.07
N GLN A 5 9.11 50.81 21.76
CA GLN A 5 8.89 49.76 20.78
C GLN A 5 7.97 48.69 21.38
N PRO A 6 6.85 48.32 20.72
CA PRO A 6 6.12 47.12 21.10
C PRO A 6 6.89 45.87 20.65
N ASN A 7 7.13 44.96 21.59
CA ASN A 7 7.56 43.59 21.34
C ASN A 7 6.46 42.86 20.55
N ASN A 8 6.64 42.73 19.24
CA ASN A 8 5.90 41.74 18.45
C ASN A 8 6.63 40.41 18.55
N SER A 9 6.30 39.64 19.58
CA SER A 9 6.67 38.23 19.69
C SER A 9 5.41 37.37 19.67
N ASP A 10 4.66 37.44 18.57
CA ASP A 10 3.64 36.46 18.20
C ASP A 10 4.09 35.78 16.91
N THR A 11 5.05 34.87 17.05
CA THR A 11 5.25 33.82 16.06
C THR A 11 4.63 32.57 16.66
N PRO A 12 3.54 32.01 16.12
CA PRO A 12 3.05 30.69 16.54
C PRO A 12 4.10 29.67 16.12
N LEU A 13 4.98 29.32 17.05
CA LEU A 13 6.08 28.39 16.82
C LEU A 13 5.52 26.97 16.75
N LEU A 14 5.42 26.41 15.53
CA LEU A 14 5.91 25.09 15.08
C LEU A 14 5.70 23.80 15.94
N ILE A 15 5.05 23.88 17.10
CA ILE A 15 4.97 22.80 18.10
C ILE A 15 3.65 22.01 17.95
N ASP A 16 2.55 22.65 17.54
CA ASP A 16 1.24 21.98 17.43
C ASP A 16 1.17 20.89 16.34
N PHE A 17 1.90 21.05 15.23
CA PHE A 17 1.80 20.12 14.10
C PHE A 17 2.39 18.72 14.35
N HIS A 18 3.29 18.58 15.32
CA HIS A 18 3.86 17.27 15.65
C HIS A 18 2.98 16.49 16.60
N ASP A 19 2.38 17.16 17.58
CA ASP A 19 1.48 16.53 18.53
C ASP A 19 0.21 16.00 17.84
N ASP A 20 -0.35 16.74 16.87
CA ASP A 20 -1.52 16.28 16.13
C ASP A 20 -1.24 15.03 15.30
N ARG A 21 -0.09 14.98 14.62
CA ARG A 21 0.32 13.79 13.83
C ARG A 21 0.55 12.56 14.69
N ILE A 22 1.09 12.73 15.90
CA ILE A 22 1.28 11.64 16.85
C ILE A 22 -0.08 11.10 17.29
N ARG A 23 -1.02 11.97 17.66
CA ARG A 23 -2.38 11.57 18.03
C ARG A 23 -3.12 10.88 16.88
N GLU A 24 -3.03 11.41 15.66
CA GLU A 24 -3.60 10.78 14.46
C GLU A 24 -3.04 9.38 14.24
N PHE A 25 -1.72 9.21 14.40
CA PHE A 25 -1.09 7.89 14.31
C PHE A 25 -1.58 6.93 15.39
N GLU A 26 -1.73 7.38 16.63
CA GLU A 26 -2.24 6.55 17.75
C GLU A 26 -3.69 6.13 17.52
N VAL A 27 -4.54 7.05 17.04
CA VAL A 27 -5.92 6.75 16.66
C VAL A 27 -5.95 5.74 15.51
N TRP A 28 -5.17 5.95 14.46
CA TRP A 28 -5.09 5.00 13.34
C TRP A 28 -4.56 3.63 13.80
N ALA A 29 -3.54 3.61 14.66
CA ALA A 29 -2.96 2.38 15.16
C ALA A 29 -4.00 1.54 15.93
N THR A 30 -4.75 2.19 16.82
CA THR A 30 -5.72 1.53 17.69
C THR A 30 -7.02 1.16 16.98
N THR A 31 -7.46 1.95 16.00
CA THR A 31 -8.73 1.75 15.29
C THR A 31 -8.60 0.97 13.98
N VAL A 32 -7.43 0.97 13.34
CA VAL A 32 -7.18 0.30 12.05
C VAL A 32 -6.06 -0.72 12.16
N ARG A 33 -4.82 -0.31 12.43
CA ARG A 33 -3.62 -1.18 12.32
C ARG A 33 -3.71 -2.42 13.20
N ASP A 34 -3.93 -2.22 14.50
CA ASP A 34 -3.84 -3.29 15.49
C ASP A 34 -5.03 -4.27 15.38
N PRO A 35 -6.28 -3.81 15.22
CA PRO A 35 -7.41 -4.70 14.90
C PRO A 35 -7.20 -5.47 13.59
N ALA A 36 -6.79 -4.80 12.51
CA ALA A 36 -6.56 -5.44 11.22
C ALA A 36 -5.47 -6.51 11.28
N THR A 37 -4.38 -6.22 11.99
CA THR A 37 -3.26 -7.18 12.15
C THR A 37 -3.71 -8.45 12.89
N ARG A 38 -4.61 -8.33 13.87
CA ARG A 38 -5.15 -9.50 14.60
C ARG A 38 -6.20 -10.28 13.80
N ALA A 39 -7.01 -9.60 13.00
CA ALA A 39 -8.15 -10.18 12.29
C ALA A 39 -7.84 -10.51 10.82
N ALA A 40 -6.59 -10.35 10.39
CA ALA A 40 -6.15 -10.59 9.02
C ALA A 40 -6.51 -12.00 8.52
N GLU A 41 -7.10 -12.08 7.32
CA GLU A 41 -7.45 -13.35 6.68
C GLU A 41 -6.22 -14.13 6.19
N GLY A 42 -5.08 -13.45 6.06
CA GLY A 42 -3.84 -13.99 5.53
C GLY A 42 -3.46 -13.36 4.20
N ILE A 43 -2.23 -13.63 3.76
CA ILE A 43 -1.64 -12.96 2.60
C ILE A 43 -2.12 -13.65 1.33
N ARG A 44 -2.57 -12.85 0.36
CA ARG A 44 -2.91 -13.28 -0.99
C ARG A 44 -1.85 -12.74 -1.93
N ARG A 45 -1.33 -13.60 -2.81
CA ARG A 45 -0.13 -13.31 -3.62
C ARG A 45 -0.32 -13.63 -5.09
N ILE A 46 0.10 -12.69 -5.94
CA ILE A 46 0.28 -12.86 -7.38
C ILE A 46 1.77 -12.78 -7.67
N THR A 47 2.30 -13.80 -8.34
CA THR A 47 3.72 -13.91 -8.64
C THR A 47 3.93 -14.04 -10.14
N SER A 48 4.94 -13.33 -10.68
CA SER A 48 5.32 -13.50 -12.08
C SER A 48 5.79 -14.93 -12.35
N LYS A 49 5.69 -15.40 -13.60
CA LYS A 49 6.04 -16.80 -13.95
C LYS A 49 7.49 -17.17 -13.60
N ASN A 50 8.38 -16.18 -13.58
CA ASN A 50 9.80 -16.33 -13.22
C ASN A 50 10.11 -16.00 -11.73
N CYS A 51 9.09 -15.77 -10.91
CA CYS A 51 9.19 -15.38 -9.50
C CYS A 51 10.01 -14.10 -9.24
N LYS A 52 10.12 -13.22 -10.26
CA LYS A 52 10.90 -11.99 -10.21
C LYS A 52 10.06 -10.72 -9.98
N ALA A 53 8.76 -10.84 -9.85
CA ALA A 53 7.89 -9.80 -9.32
C ALA A 53 6.74 -10.42 -8.55
N VAL A 54 6.28 -9.67 -7.54
CA VAL A 54 5.25 -10.11 -6.63
C VAL A 54 4.31 -8.95 -6.31
N ALA A 55 3.01 -9.20 -6.29
CA ALA A 55 1.99 -8.32 -5.74
C ALA A 55 1.24 -9.08 -4.64
N GLU A 56 1.25 -8.53 -3.44
CA GLU A 56 0.66 -9.14 -2.25
C GLU A 56 -0.32 -8.16 -1.63
N TYR A 57 -1.37 -8.71 -1.03
CA TYR A 57 -2.21 -7.94 -0.13
C TYR A 57 -2.75 -8.83 0.99
N ASN A 58 -3.09 -8.19 2.09
CA ASN A 58 -3.77 -8.81 3.22
C ASN A 58 -4.99 -7.95 3.55
N ILE A 59 -6.10 -8.57 3.90
CA ILE A 59 -7.35 -7.90 4.25
C ILE A 59 -7.83 -8.37 5.61
N ALA A 60 -8.51 -7.48 6.32
CA ALA A 60 -9.08 -7.77 7.62
C ALA A 60 -10.40 -7.01 7.81
N PRO A 61 -11.44 -7.64 8.36
CA PRO A 61 -12.60 -6.91 8.85
C PRO A 61 -12.20 -6.09 10.09
N LEU A 62 -12.71 -4.86 10.19
CA LEU A 62 -12.59 -4.01 11.37
C LEU A 62 -13.84 -4.16 12.26
N THR A 63 -13.70 -3.78 13.53
CA THR A 63 -14.76 -3.94 14.54
C THR A 63 -15.98 -3.05 14.31
N ASP A 64 -15.84 -2.00 13.50
CA ASP A 64 -16.89 -1.05 13.14
C ASP A 64 -17.60 -1.40 11.81
N GLY A 65 -17.28 -2.56 11.21
CA GLY A 65 -17.85 -3.02 9.95
C GLY A 65 -17.12 -2.55 8.69
N ARG A 66 -16.11 -1.67 8.82
CA ARG A 66 -15.17 -1.37 7.72
C ARG A 66 -14.24 -2.55 7.48
N TRP A 67 -13.44 -2.44 6.43
CA TRP A 67 -12.37 -3.37 6.07
C TRP A 67 -11.05 -2.63 5.99
N ALA A 68 -9.95 -3.31 6.26
CA ALA A 68 -8.62 -2.77 6.06
C ALA A 68 -7.83 -3.62 5.06
N VAL A 69 -6.95 -2.99 4.30
CA VAL A 69 -6.03 -3.64 3.38
C VAL A 69 -4.60 -3.14 3.59
N ARG A 70 -3.65 -4.06 3.48
CA ARG A 70 -2.22 -3.75 3.41
C ARG A 70 -1.69 -4.32 2.10
N ILE A 71 -1.00 -3.50 1.31
CA ILE A 71 -0.55 -3.87 -0.04
C ILE A 71 0.97 -3.81 -0.11
N ARG A 72 1.58 -4.76 -0.82
CA ARG A 72 3.00 -4.76 -1.19
C ARG A 72 3.15 -5.16 -2.65
N CYS A 73 3.90 -4.40 -3.42
CA CYS A 73 4.27 -4.74 -4.80
C CYS A 73 5.78 -4.60 -4.92
N GLU A 74 6.46 -5.59 -5.51
CA GLU A 74 7.91 -5.52 -5.66
C GLU A 74 8.41 -6.23 -6.91
N TYR A 75 9.52 -5.72 -7.44
CA TYR A 75 10.41 -6.49 -8.30
C TYR A 75 11.51 -7.12 -7.45
N ARG A 76 11.81 -8.39 -7.73
CA ARG A 76 12.97 -9.15 -7.21
C ARG A 76 14.05 -9.30 -8.28
N CYS A 77 14.07 -8.37 -9.24
CA CYS A 77 15.04 -8.30 -10.33
C CYS A 77 15.24 -6.84 -10.77
N GLY A 78 16.43 -6.55 -11.30
CA GLY A 78 16.79 -5.20 -11.71
C GLY A 78 16.94 -4.24 -10.54
N ASP A 79 17.00 -2.95 -10.84
CA ASP A 79 17.34 -1.90 -9.88
C ASP A 79 16.11 -1.17 -9.31
N PHE A 80 14.91 -1.36 -9.90
CA PHE A 80 13.69 -0.76 -9.34
C PHE A 80 13.17 -1.55 -8.14
N SER A 81 12.94 -0.82 -7.05
CA SER A 81 12.47 -1.32 -5.77
C SER A 81 10.95 -1.32 -5.63
N GLY A 82 10.46 -2.10 -4.68
CA GLY A 82 9.03 -2.22 -4.38
C GLY A 82 8.39 -0.99 -3.76
N THR A 83 7.06 -1.08 -3.62
CA THR A 83 6.18 -0.13 -2.94
C THR A 83 5.29 -0.90 -1.98
N GLY A 84 4.91 -0.28 -0.87
CA GLY A 84 3.94 -0.86 0.06
C GLY A 84 3.18 0.24 0.76
N SER A 85 1.96 -0.09 1.18
CA SER A 85 1.14 0.76 2.04
C SER A 85 1.14 0.19 3.47
N PRO A 86 1.00 1.06 4.49
CA PRO A 86 0.48 0.61 5.78
C PRO A 86 -0.96 0.10 5.61
N TRP A 87 -1.57 -0.39 6.69
CA TRP A 87 -3.00 -0.69 6.68
C TRP A 87 -3.80 0.58 6.37
N ASP A 88 -4.68 0.47 5.38
CA ASP A 88 -5.58 1.53 4.96
C ASP A 88 -7.02 0.99 4.98
N ASP A 89 -7.98 1.82 5.35
CA ASP A 89 -9.35 1.40 5.60
C ASP A 89 -10.32 1.77 4.48
N PHE A 90 -11.30 0.91 4.28
CA PHE A 90 -12.28 0.99 3.21
C PHE A 90 -13.66 0.57 3.72
N PRO A 91 -14.75 1.06 3.11
CA PRO A 91 -16.11 0.67 3.51
C PRO A 91 -16.43 -0.80 3.30
N THR A 92 -15.78 -1.48 2.33
CA THR A 92 -16.09 -2.87 1.96
C THR A 92 -14.86 -3.68 1.61
N ARG A 93 -14.97 -5.01 1.74
CA ARG A 93 -13.96 -5.97 1.25
C ARG A 93 -13.63 -5.79 -0.23
N GLN A 94 -14.65 -5.52 -1.05
CA GLN A 94 -14.44 -5.31 -2.49
C GLN A 94 -13.61 -4.06 -2.76
N SER A 95 -13.85 -2.97 -2.03
CA SER A 95 -13.06 -1.75 -2.14
C SER A 95 -11.58 -1.96 -1.77
N CYS A 96 -11.28 -2.86 -0.82
CA CYS A 96 -9.92 -3.27 -0.54
C CYS A 96 -9.25 -3.98 -1.73
N VAL A 97 -9.96 -4.90 -2.39
CA VAL A 97 -9.47 -5.61 -3.59
C VAL A 97 -9.27 -4.63 -4.74
N ASP A 98 -10.19 -3.70 -4.93
CA ASP A 98 -10.09 -2.67 -5.97
C ASP A 98 -8.88 -1.74 -5.72
N ALA A 99 -8.63 -1.37 -4.45
CA ALA A 99 -7.45 -0.62 -4.05
C ALA A 99 -6.14 -1.38 -4.35
N PHE A 100 -6.10 -2.68 -4.03
CA PHE A 100 -4.98 -3.55 -4.40
C PHE A 100 -4.75 -3.57 -5.91
N LEU A 101 -5.78 -3.82 -6.72
CA LEU A 101 -5.67 -3.86 -8.17
C LEU A 101 -5.21 -2.52 -8.73
N SER A 102 -5.75 -1.41 -8.24
CA SER A 102 -5.34 -0.06 -8.63
C SER A 102 -3.86 0.19 -8.35
N GLN A 103 -3.40 -0.12 -7.13
CA GLN A 103 -2.00 0.07 -6.75
C GLN A 103 -1.05 -0.85 -7.53
N ALA A 104 -1.40 -2.13 -7.68
CA ALA A 104 -0.60 -3.09 -8.43
C ALA A 104 -0.49 -2.69 -9.91
N ARG A 105 -1.62 -2.38 -10.56
CA ARG A 105 -1.64 -1.90 -11.95
C ARG A 105 -0.88 -0.61 -12.12
N ARG A 106 -0.95 0.32 -11.15
CA ARG A 106 -0.13 1.52 -11.16
C ARG A 106 1.36 1.17 -11.08
N HIS A 107 1.77 0.34 -10.13
CA HIS A 107 3.18 -0.03 -9.93
C HIS A 107 3.79 -0.74 -11.14
N PHE A 108 3.13 -1.78 -11.66
CA PHE A 108 3.60 -2.51 -12.84
C PHE A 108 3.27 -1.78 -14.15
N GLY A 109 2.35 -0.82 -14.15
CA GLY A 109 1.94 -0.07 -15.34
C GLY A 109 2.93 1.02 -15.75
N GLN A 110 3.62 1.64 -14.79
CA GLN A 110 4.59 2.69 -15.07
C GLN A 110 5.70 2.18 -16.01
N PRO A 111 6.05 2.93 -17.08
CA PRO A 111 7.21 2.63 -17.90
C PRO A 111 8.48 2.61 -17.06
N LEU A 112 9.32 1.59 -17.25
CA LEU A 112 10.64 1.55 -16.66
C LEU A 112 11.55 2.45 -17.50
N CYS A 113 11.77 3.68 -17.04
CA CYS A 113 12.59 4.67 -17.73
C CYS A 113 14.08 4.47 -17.43
N GLY A 114 14.93 4.74 -18.43
CA GLY A 114 16.39 4.78 -18.29
C GLY A 114 17.14 3.50 -18.71
N SER A 115 18.45 3.62 -18.81
CA SER A 115 19.40 2.55 -19.16
C SER A 115 19.52 1.44 -18.11
N VAL A 116 19.00 1.66 -16.90
CA VAL A 116 18.98 0.75 -15.75
C VAL A 116 17.82 -0.26 -15.78
N ALA A 117 16.81 -0.06 -16.63
CA ALA A 117 15.75 -1.05 -16.81
C ALA A 117 16.26 -2.26 -17.61
N ASN A 118 16.61 -3.34 -16.91
CA ASN A 118 17.09 -4.55 -17.57
C ASN A 118 15.94 -5.27 -18.33
N GLU A 119 16.30 -6.05 -19.36
CA GLU A 119 15.32 -6.73 -20.20
C GLU A 119 14.44 -7.71 -19.40
N LEU A 120 15.03 -8.37 -18.39
CA LEU A 120 14.32 -9.27 -17.49
C LEU A 120 13.16 -8.56 -16.77
N GLN A 121 13.38 -7.34 -16.29
CA GLN A 121 12.38 -6.55 -15.57
C GLN A 121 11.26 -6.08 -16.50
N ARG A 122 11.58 -5.71 -17.75
CA ARG A 122 10.56 -5.38 -18.76
C ARG A 122 9.66 -6.58 -19.07
N ARG A 123 10.23 -7.77 -19.26
CA ARG A 123 9.47 -9.02 -19.48
C ARG A 123 8.63 -9.38 -18.25
N THR A 124 9.22 -9.25 -17.05
CA THR A 124 8.55 -9.53 -15.77
C THR A 124 7.36 -8.58 -15.54
N ARG A 125 7.53 -7.29 -15.85
CA ARG A 125 6.47 -6.27 -15.82
C ARG A 125 5.28 -6.66 -16.71
N GLN A 126 5.55 -7.04 -17.96
CA GLN A 126 4.50 -7.45 -18.91
C GLN A 126 3.72 -8.67 -18.39
N GLN A 127 4.41 -9.65 -17.80
CA GLN A 127 3.76 -10.81 -17.20
C GLN A 127 2.84 -10.43 -16.03
N MET A 128 3.29 -9.55 -15.13
CA MET A 128 2.46 -9.10 -14.01
C MET A 128 1.23 -8.33 -14.48
N LEU A 129 1.40 -7.41 -15.44
CA LEU A 129 0.27 -6.68 -16.01
C LEU A 129 -0.74 -7.62 -16.66
N GLN A 130 -0.27 -8.63 -17.40
CA GLN A 130 -1.14 -9.62 -17.99
C GLN A 130 -1.94 -10.37 -16.92
N GLN A 131 -1.34 -10.81 -15.81
CA GLN A 131 -2.07 -11.45 -14.71
C GLN A 131 -3.06 -10.51 -13.99
N LEU A 132 -2.73 -9.21 -13.88
CA LEU A 132 -3.59 -8.20 -13.24
C LEU A 132 -4.72 -7.68 -14.15
N THR A 133 -4.64 -7.96 -15.46
CA THR A 133 -5.57 -7.50 -16.50
C THR A 133 -6.25 -8.64 -17.24
N GLU A 134 -5.82 -9.90 -17.08
CA GLU A 134 -6.51 -11.09 -17.58
C GLU A 134 -7.88 -11.17 -16.91
N ASN A 135 -8.81 -10.47 -17.55
CA ASN A 135 -10.24 -10.57 -17.39
C ASN A 135 -10.60 -11.95 -17.93
N GLY A 136 -10.65 -12.94 -17.04
CA GLY A 136 -11.55 -14.07 -17.29
C GLY A 136 -12.96 -13.52 -17.54
N LEU A 137 -13.83 -14.34 -18.13
CA LEU A 137 -15.25 -13.99 -18.40
C LEU A 137 -16.01 -13.47 -17.15
N PHE A 138 -15.41 -13.61 -15.95
CA PHE A 138 -15.96 -13.34 -14.62
C PHE A 138 -15.18 -12.28 -13.80
N GLY A 139 -14.18 -11.59 -14.38
CA GLY A 139 -13.39 -10.58 -13.66
C GLY A 139 -12.08 -11.11 -13.05
N PHE A 140 -11.49 -10.34 -12.12
CA PHE A 140 -10.26 -10.72 -11.40
C PHE A 140 -10.52 -11.96 -10.54
N ILE A 141 -9.74 -13.02 -10.75
CA ILE A 141 -9.79 -14.22 -9.92
C ILE A 141 -8.87 -13.99 -8.73
N GLU A 142 -9.47 -13.88 -7.56
CA GLU A 142 -8.76 -13.67 -6.31
C GLU A 142 -7.91 -14.92 -5.98
N PRO A 143 -6.59 -14.79 -5.70
CA PRO A 143 -5.78 -15.94 -5.33
C PRO A 143 -6.15 -16.44 -3.93
N ASP A 144 -5.88 -17.71 -3.67
CA ASP A 144 -6.01 -18.29 -2.35
C ASP A 144 -5.06 -17.62 -1.35
N VAL A 145 -5.40 -17.74 -0.07
CA VAL A 145 -4.52 -17.30 1.01
C VAL A 145 -3.29 -18.22 1.03
N ASP A 146 -2.09 -17.62 0.95
CA ASP A 146 -0.82 -18.30 1.14
C ASP A 146 -0.82 -18.94 2.53
N GLN A 147 -0.85 -20.27 2.57
CA GLN A 147 -0.71 -20.99 3.83
C GLN A 147 0.73 -20.81 4.33
N PRO A 148 0.94 -20.53 5.63
CA PRO A 148 2.29 -20.53 6.18
C PRO A 148 2.89 -21.93 5.99
N GLU A 149 4.09 -22.00 5.43
CA GLU A 149 4.87 -23.25 5.40
C GLU A 149 5.04 -23.72 6.86
N VAL A 150 4.51 -24.92 7.16
CA VAL A 150 4.56 -25.56 8.48
C VAL A 150 5.95 -26.10 8.75
#